data_AF-A0A5C4YBW7-F1
#
_entry.id   AF-A0A5C4YBW7-F1
#
_cell.length_a   1.000
_cell.length_b   1.000
_cell.length_c   1.000
_cell.angle_alpha   90.00
_cell.angle_beta   90.00
_cell.angle_gamma   90.00
#
_symmetry.space_group_name_H-M   'P 1'
#
loop_
_entity.id
_entity.type
_entity.pdbx_description
1 polymer ?
#
loop_
_entity_poly.entity_id
_entity_poly.type
_entity_poly.pdbx_seq_one_letter_code
_entity_poly.pdbx_strand_id
1 'polypeptide(L)'
;MTVGEREAILALLNSPHVTAPTRRALLERLDARYARQFFDEAEFGRLRALSVRLVPHDPAEMDLAGTVDHRLHSGVGDGWRYADAPPDGEAYRALLAALPEGFEALGGEAQDAAIPSIQSSHPYAFEDLLAELTEAFMAHPLTQYRFGYAGFADAPEWPRVGPNELEPREVAYGPR
;
A
#
# COMPACT_ATOMS: atom_id res chain seq x y z
N MET A 1 -7.82 -12.35 -0.41
CA MET A 1 -8.77 -12.00 0.65
C MET A 1 -9.79 -13.11 0.71
N THR A 2 -10.02 -13.68 1.87
CA THR A 2 -11.06 -14.70 2.05
C THR A 2 -12.45 -14.09 1.94
N VAL A 3 -13.46 -14.92 1.65
CA VAL A 3 -14.86 -14.48 1.62
C VAL A 3 -15.28 -13.88 2.96
N GLY A 4 -14.89 -14.54 4.08
CA GLY A 4 -15.21 -14.07 5.42
C GLY A 4 -14.59 -12.72 5.79
N GLU A 5 -13.32 -12.50 5.41
CA GLU A 5 -12.68 -11.17 5.59
C GLU A 5 -13.44 -10.09 4.82
N ARG A 6 -13.79 -10.36 3.55
CA ARG A 6 -14.52 -9.39 2.72
C ARG A 6 -15.89 -9.07 3.31
N GLU A 7 -16.64 -10.07 3.75
CA GLU A 7 -17.95 -9.88 4.38
C GLU A 7 -17.84 -9.04 5.66
N ALA A 8 -16.85 -9.33 6.52
CA ALA A 8 -16.62 -8.57 7.75
C ALA A 8 -16.25 -7.10 7.48
N ILE A 9 -15.37 -6.85 6.51
CA ILE A 9 -15.02 -5.49 6.08
C ILE A 9 -16.25 -4.74 5.58
N LEU A 10 -17.02 -5.35 4.66
CA LEU A 10 -18.21 -4.71 4.11
C LEU A 10 -19.29 -4.47 5.17
N ALA A 11 -19.43 -5.36 6.15
CA ALA A 11 -20.36 -5.15 7.27
C ALA A 11 -19.97 -3.91 8.09
N LEU A 12 -18.68 -3.74 8.40
CA LEU A 12 -18.20 -2.55 9.11
C LEU A 12 -18.35 -1.28 8.28
N LEU A 13 -17.93 -1.30 7.01
CA LEU A 13 -18.03 -0.13 6.11
C LEU A 13 -19.48 0.33 5.89
N ASN A 14 -20.44 -0.60 5.85
CA ASN A 14 -21.86 -0.28 5.70
C ASN A 14 -22.59 0.02 7.01
N SER A 15 -21.90 -0.11 8.14
CA SER A 15 -22.49 0.20 9.45
C SER A 15 -22.79 1.69 9.60
N PRO A 16 -23.61 2.07 10.60
CA PRO A 16 -23.79 3.47 10.99
C PRO A 16 -22.51 4.13 11.51
N HIS A 17 -21.42 3.36 11.68
CA HIS A 17 -20.19 3.87 12.26
C HIS A 17 -19.21 4.49 11.27
N VAL A 18 -19.51 4.42 9.98
CA VAL A 18 -18.67 4.98 8.93
C VAL A 18 -19.50 6.00 8.16
N THR A 19 -19.03 7.25 8.14
CA THR A 19 -19.67 8.33 7.38
C THR A 19 -19.66 8.02 5.88
N ALA A 20 -20.58 8.64 5.12
CA ALA A 20 -20.68 8.40 3.69
C ALA A 20 -19.39 8.73 2.90
N PRO A 21 -18.66 9.83 3.17
CA PRO A 21 -17.39 10.11 2.50
C PRO A 21 -16.31 9.06 2.78
N THR A 22 -16.13 8.68 4.04
CA THR A 22 -15.14 7.68 4.45
C THR A 22 -15.47 6.31 3.87
N ARG A 23 -16.75 5.91 3.90
CA ARG A 23 -17.23 4.67 3.28
C ARG A 23 -16.90 4.63 1.80
N ARG A 24 -17.18 5.70 1.04
CA ARG A 24 -16.90 5.76 -0.39
C ARG A 24 -15.41 5.56 -0.66
N ALA A 25 -14.55 6.31 0.04
CA ALA A 25 -13.10 6.22 -0.15
C ALA A 25 -12.54 4.82 0.17
N LEU A 26 -13.04 4.18 1.24
CA LEU A 26 -12.58 2.84 1.62
C LEU A 26 -13.11 1.75 0.67
N LEU A 27 -14.36 1.87 0.17
CA LEU A 27 -14.88 0.95 -0.85
C LEU A 27 -14.10 1.07 -2.16
N GLU A 28 -13.79 2.30 -2.59
CA GLU A 28 -12.95 2.54 -3.78
C GLU A 28 -11.57 1.88 -3.61
N ARG A 29 -10.92 2.04 -2.45
CA ARG A 29 -9.63 1.39 -2.16
C ARG A 29 -9.71 -0.14 -2.07
N LEU A 30 -10.80 -0.69 -1.52
CA LEU A 30 -10.96 -2.14 -1.34
C LEU A 30 -10.93 -2.91 -2.66
N ASP A 31 -11.53 -2.34 -3.70
CA ASP A 31 -11.64 -2.96 -5.01
C ASP A 31 -10.65 -2.34 -6.04
N ALA A 32 -9.76 -1.42 -5.60
CA ALA A 32 -8.81 -0.74 -6.45
C ALA A 32 -7.82 -1.72 -7.10
N ARG A 33 -7.91 -1.83 -8.43
CA ARG A 33 -6.97 -2.56 -9.28
C ARG A 33 -6.86 -1.83 -10.61
N TYR A 34 -5.63 -1.64 -11.06
CA TYR A 34 -5.37 -0.85 -12.25
C TYR A 34 -4.62 -1.70 -13.28
N ALA A 35 -5.00 -1.54 -14.55
CA ALA A 35 -4.18 -2.04 -15.63
C ALA A 35 -2.85 -1.28 -15.64
N ARG A 36 -1.78 -1.90 -16.16
CA ARG A 36 -0.51 -1.21 -16.40
C ARG A 36 -0.70 -0.12 -17.46
N GLN A 37 -0.27 1.11 -17.15
CA GLN A 37 -0.45 2.32 -17.95
C GLN A 37 0.84 3.15 -18.10
N PHE A 38 1.68 3.25 -17.06
CA PHE A 38 2.87 4.11 -17.07
C PHE A 38 4.15 3.34 -17.44
N PHE A 39 4.41 2.25 -16.74
CA PHE A 39 5.58 1.40 -16.95
C PHE A 39 5.40 0.47 -18.16
N ASP A 40 6.50 0.08 -18.77
CA ASP A 40 6.49 -1.06 -19.68
C ASP A 40 6.37 -2.40 -18.92
N GLU A 41 6.25 -3.51 -19.66
CA GLU A 41 6.03 -4.83 -19.06
C GLU A 41 7.19 -5.26 -18.14
N ALA A 42 8.43 -4.94 -18.52
CA ALA A 42 9.62 -5.34 -17.76
C ALA A 42 9.77 -4.48 -16.50
N GLU A 43 9.60 -3.16 -16.64
CA GLU A 43 9.60 -2.21 -15.53
C GLU A 43 8.52 -2.56 -14.49
N PHE A 44 7.29 -2.84 -14.94
CA PHE A 44 6.18 -3.18 -14.05
C PHE A 44 6.36 -4.55 -13.36
N GLY A 45 6.92 -5.53 -14.07
CA GLY A 45 7.28 -6.82 -13.50
C GLY A 45 8.29 -6.68 -12.34
N ARG A 46 9.31 -5.84 -12.54
CA ARG A 46 10.30 -5.51 -11.50
C ARG A 46 9.69 -4.76 -10.33
N LEU A 47 8.82 -3.78 -10.59
CA LEU A 47 8.10 -3.05 -9.54
C LEU A 47 7.30 -4.02 -8.67
N ARG A 48 6.50 -4.89 -9.29
CA ARG A 48 5.70 -5.89 -8.57
C ARG A 48 6.56 -6.81 -7.70
N ALA A 49 7.69 -7.29 -8.24
CA ALA A 49 8.61 -8.14 -7.51
C ALA A 49 9.26 -7.40 -6.33
N LEU A 50 9.65 -6.14 -6.50
CA LEU A 50 10.23 -5.32 -5.44
C LEU A 50 9.17 -5.00 -4.35
N SER A 51 7.95 -4.63 -4.73
CA SER A 51 6.89 -4.26 -3.81
C SER A 51 6.58 -5.35 -2.78
N VAL A 52 6.55 -6.62 -3.19
CA VAL A 52 6.28 -7.75 -2.27
C VAL A 52 7.43 -8.04 -1.30
N ARG A 53 8.64 -7.53 -1.58
CA ARG A 53 9.77 -7.59 -0.64
C ARG A 53 9.78 -6.42 0.33
N LEU A 54 9.33 -5.25 -0.11
CA LEU A 54 9.30 -4.04 0.71
C LEU A 54 8.14 -4.00 1.70
N VAL A 55 6.97 -4.51 1.32
CA VAL A 55 5.75 -4.44 2.13
C VAL A 55 5.02 -5.79 2.12
N PRO A 56 4.59 -6.33 3.29
CA PRO A 56 4.10 -7.71 3.42
C PRO A 56 2.66 -7.87 2.92
N HIS A 57 2.47 -7.86 1.61
CA HIS A 57 1.18 -8.04 0.97
C HIS A 57 1.17 -9.21 -0.02
N ASP A 58 -0.03 -9.73 -0.28
CA ASP A 58 -0.30 -10.63 -1.40
C ASP A 58 -0.91 -9.83 -2.55
N PRO A 59 -0.26 -9.76 -3.74
CA PRO A 59 -0.77 -9.06 -4.91
C PRO A 59 -2.15 -9.53 -5.39
N ALA A 60 -2.53 -10.78 -5.08
CA ALA A 60 -3.87 -11.28 -5.37
C ALA A 60 -4.93 -10.63 -4.49
N GLU A 61 -4.55 -10.07 -3.33
CA GLU A 61 -5.46 -9.43 -2.38
C GLU A 61 -5.52 -7.92 -2.55
N MET A 62 -4.38 -7.29 -2.89
CA MET A 62 -4.26 -5.84 -3.06
C MET A 62 -3.23 -5.50 -4.14
N ASP A 63 -3.56 -4.53 -5.00
CA ASP A 63 -2.73 -4.14 -6.14
C ASP A 63 -1.90 -2.88 -5.85
N LEU A 64 -0.85 -3.02 -5.04
CA LEU A 64 0.01 -1.89 -4.68
C LEU A 64 0.82 -1.38 -5.88
N ALA A 65 1.40 -2.28 -6.67
CA ALA A 65 2.17 -1.92 -7.86
C ALA A 65 1.31 -1.21 -8.92
N GLY A 66 0.09 -1.69 -9.18
CA GLY A 66 -0.86 -1.02 -10.07
C GLY A 66 -1.31 0.35 -9.55
N THR A 67 -1.42 0.52 -8.23
CA THR A 67 -1.71 1.83 -7.63
C THR A 67 -0.60 2.85 -7.90
N VAL A 68 0.67 2.44 -7.73
CA VAL A 68 1.84 3.28 -8.06
C VAL A 68 1.86 3.64 -9.55
N ASP A 69 1.69 2.64 -10.43
CA ASP A 69 1.67 2.85 -11.88
C ASP A 69 0.54 3.79 -12.32
N HIS A 70 -0.67 3.60 -11.79
CA HIS A 70 -1.82 4.44 -12.08
C HIS A 70 -1.63 5.88 -11.61
N ARG A 71 -1.04 6.09 -10.43
CA ARG A 71 -0.70 7.43 -9.91
C ARG A 71 0.24 8.14 -10.87
N LEU A 72 1.33 7.50 -11.26
CA LEU A 72 2.33 8.05 -12.17
C LEU A 72 1.71 8.37 -13.54
N HIS A 73 0.84 7.50 -14.06
CA HIS A 73 0.11 7.76 -15.30
C HIS A 73 -0.81 8.98 -15.19
N SER A 74 -1.50 9.12 -14.05
CA SER A 74 -2.45 10.21 -13.80
C SER A 74 -1.77 11.54 -13.48
N GLY A 75 -0.46 11.55 -13.23
CA GLY A 75 0.30 12.74 -12.86
C GLY A 75 -0.07 13.32 -11.50
N VAL A 76 -0.66 12.50 -10.62
CA VAL A 76 -1.05 12.92 -9.26
C VAL A 76 0.15 12.70 -8.32
N GLY A 77 0.56 13.74 -7.62
CA GLY A 77 1.60 13.67 -6.59
C GLY A 77 1.08 14.22 -5.26
N ASP A 78 1.84 13.98 -4.19
CA ASP A 78 1.62 14.57 -2.86
C ASP A 78 2.00 16.06 -2.79
N GLY A 79 2.64 16.57 -3.84
CA GLY A 79 3.10 17.95 -3.95
C GLY A 79 4.47 18.20 -3.33
N TRP A 80 5.21 17.15 -2.98
CA TRP A 80 6.53 17.21 -2.40
C TRP A 80 7.54 16.36 -3.19
N ARG A 81 8.83 16.74 -3.13
CA ARG A 81 9.95 16.06 -3.80
C ARG A 81 11.26 16.61 -3.22
N TYR A 82 12.27 15.76 -3.04
CA TYR A 82 13.62 16.21 -2.73
C TYR A 82 14.18 17.16 -3.81
N ALA A 83 14.85 18.24 -3.41
CA ALA A 83 15.36 19.24 -4.35
C ALA A 83 16.29 18.64 -5.44
N ASP A 84 17.08 17.64 -5.06
CA ASP A 84 18.05 16.97 -5.92
C ASP A 84 17.47 15.71 -6.62
N ALA A 85 16.22 15.33 -6.34
CA ALA A 85 15.59 14.18 -6.98
C ALA A 85 14.96 14.56 -8.34
N PRO A 86 15.07 13.71 -9.37
CA PRO A 86 14.30 13.87 -10.60
C PRO A 86 12.79 13.65 -10.33
N PRO A 87 11.90 13.92 -11.30
CA PRO A 87 10.50 13.56 -11.18
C PRO A 87 10.30 12.07 -10.86
N ASP A 88 9.30 11.72 -10.06
CA ASP A 88 9.09 10.36 -9.51
C ASP A 88 9.16 9.26 -10.57
N GLY A 89 8.54 9.48 -11.73
CA GLY A 89 8.54 8.50 -12.82
C GLY A 89 9.94 8.19 -13.35
N GLU A 90 10.80 9.20 -13.44
CA GLU A 90 12.22 9.03 -13.83
C GLU A 90 13.02 8.40 -12.69
N ALA A 91 12.77 8.83 -11.45
CA ALA A 91 13.41 8.29 -10.25
C ALA A 91 13.15 6.79 -10.08
N TYR A 92 11.89 6.37 -10.23
CA TYR A 92 11.49 4.98 -10.09
C TYR A 92 12.01 4.12 -11.24
N ARG A 93 12.03 4.62 -12.49
CA ARG A 93 12.68 3.89 -13.60
C ARG A 93 14.16 3.66 -13.32
N ALA A 94 14.88 4.67 -12.83
CA ALA A 94 16.30 4.53 -12.47
C ALA A 94 16.51 3.50 -11.34
N LEU A 95 15.69 3.55 -10.29
CA LEU A 95 15.71 2.57 -9.20
C LEU A 95 15.45 1.14 -9.71
N LEU A 96 14.43 0.94 -10.55
CA LEU A 96 14.08 -0.38 -11.10
C LEU A 96 15.13 -0.90 -12.07
N ALA A 97 15.78 -0.02 -12.84
CA ALA A 97 16.89 -0.37 -13.72
C ALA A 97 18.15 -0.80 -12.95
N ALA A 98 18.33 -0.32 -11.72
CA ALA A 98 19.45 -0.70 -10.86
C ALA A 98 19.30 -2.10 -10.23
N LEU A 99 18.10 -2.70 -10.28
CA LEU A 99 17.90 -4.09 -9.87
C LEU A 99 18.67 -5.05 -10.79
N PRO A 100 19.17 -6.18 -10.26
CA PRO A 100 19.78 -7.24 -11.06
C PRO A 100 18.90 -7.67 -12.25
N GLU A 101 19.54 -8.11 -13.33
CA GLU A 101 18.82 -8.70 -14.47
C GLU A 101 17.99 -9.92 -14.02
N GLY A 102 16.72 -9.97 -14.43
CA GLY A 102 15.81 -11.04 -14.03
C GLY A 102 15.46 -11.06 -12.54
N PHE A 103 15.53 -9.92 -11.84
CA PHE A 103 15.22 -9.82 -10.41
C PHE A 103 13.90 -10.49 -10.03
N GLU A 104 12.85 -10.33 -10.84
CA GLU A 104 11.53 -10.93 -10.66
C GLU A 104 11.51 -12.46 -10.70
N ALA A 105 12.53 -13.09 -11.30
CA ALA A 105 12.69 -14.54 -11.38
C ALA A 105 13.64 -15.09 -10.30
N LEU A 106 14.30 -14.23 -9.53
CA LEU A 106 15.15 -14.65 -8.41
C LEU A 106 14.31 -15.20 -7.25
N GLY A 107 14.90 -16.10 -6.47
CA GLY A 107 14.32 -16.51 -5.19
C GLY A 107 14.30 -15.35 -4.18
N GLY A 108 13.36 -15.38 -3.23
CA GLY A 108 13.15 -14.28 -2.28
C GLY A 108 14.40 -13.89 -1.49
N GLU A 109 15.24 -14.83 -1.09
CA GLU A 109 16.51 -14.55 -0.39
C GLU A 109 17.49 -13.77 -1.28
N ALA A 110 17.59 -14.12 -2.56
CA ALA A 110 18.44 -13.40 -3.51
C ALA A 110 17.86 -12.01 -3.84
N GLN A 111 16.53 -11.87 -3.87
CA GLN A 111 15.88 -10.57 -4.01
C GLN A 111 16.22 -9.67 -2.80
N ASP A 112 16.07 -10.17 -1.58
CA ASP A 112 16.38 -9.44 -0.35
C ASP A 112 17.85 -9.00 -0.29
N ALA A 113 18.76 -9.89 -0.68
CA ALA A 113 20.19 -9.60 -0.67
C ALA A 113 20.58 -8.45 -1.62
N ALA A 114 19.79 -8.18 -2.66
CA ALA A 114 20.03 -7.09 -3.59
C ALA A 114 19.51 -5.72 -3.08
N ILE A 115 18.53 -5.71 -2.18
CA ILE A 115 17.85 -4.50 -1.70
C ILE A 115 18.82 -3.45 -1.10
N PRO A 116 19.76 -3.80 -0.22
CA PRO A 116 20.67 -2.81 0.37
C PRO A 116 21.50 -2.03 -0.67
N SER A 117 21.85 -2.67 -1.79
CA SER A 117 22.60 -2.02 -2.87
C SER A 117 21.75 -1.00 -3.64
N ILE A 118 20.49 -1.31 -3.92
CA ILE A 118 19.59 -0.35 -4.59
C ILE A 118 19.24 0.82 -3.66
N GLN A 119 19.02 0.56 -2.38
CA GLN A 119 18.75 1.59 -1.38
C GLN A 119 19.95 2.56 -1.26
N SER A 120 21.17 2.03 -1.26
CA SER A 120 22.37 2.85 -1.15
C SER A 120 22.65 3.68 -2.41
N SER A 121 22.32 3.16 -3.60
CA SER A 121 22.56 3.84 -4.88
C SER A 121 21.47 4.83 -5.27
N HIS A 122 20.24 4.62 -4.81
CA HIS A 122 19.07 5.45 -5.13
C HIS A 122 18.25 5.75 -3.85
N PRO A 123 18.84 6.42 -2.84
CA PRO A 123 18.22 6.55 -1.52
C PRO A 123 16.88 7.28 -1.54
N TYR A 124 16.76 8.39 -2.27
CA TYR A 124 15.51 9.16 -2.36
C TYR A 124 14.40 8.38 -3.05
N ALA A 125 14.66 7.82 -4.24
CA ALA A 125 13.67 7.02 -4.96
C ALA A 125 13.24 5.78 -4.18
N PHE A 126 14.17 5.16 -3.45
CA PHE A 126 13.87 4.02 -2.59
C PHE A 126 12.98 4.42 -1.41
N GLU A 127 13.31 5.51 -0.72
CA GLU A 127 12.52 6.02 0.39
C GLU A 127 11.11 6.43 -0.06
N ASP A 128 11.00 7.18 -1.16
CA ASP A 128 9.71 7.62 -1.72
C ASP A 128 8.85 6.42 -2.13
N LEU A 129 9.41 5.43 -2.85
CA LEU A 129 8.68 4.22 -3.23
C LEU A 129 8.25 3.41 -2.00
N LEU A 130 9.11 3.26 -0.99
CA LEU A 130 8.77 2.55 0.24
C LEU A 130 7.66 3.26 1.00
N ALA A 131 7.71 4.60 1.10
CA ALA A 131 6.69 5.41 1.74
C ALA A 131 5.34 5.27 1.02
N GLU A 132 5.33 5.40 -0.31
CA GLU A 132 4.14 5.27 -1.14
C GLU A 132 3.49 3.88 -1.01
N LEU A 133 4.30 2.81 -1.09
CA LEU A 133 3.81 1.44 -0.92
C LEU A 133 3.27 1.20 0.50
N THR A 134 3.94 1.74 1.52
CA THR A 134 3.52 1.62 2.92
C THR A 134 2.21 2.36 3.17
N GLU A 135 2.07 3.56 2.61
CA GLU A 135 0.83 4.33 2.70
C GLU A 135 -0.34 3.58 2.05
N ALA A 136 -0.16 3.11 0.81
CA ALA A 136 -1.17 2.35 0.09
C ALA A 136 -1.56 1.07 0.86
N PHE A 137 -0.58 0.36 1.41
CA PHE A 137 -0.80 -0.83 2.23
C PHE A 137 -1.59 -0.53 3.51
N MET A 138 -1.19 0.48 4.29
CA MET A 138 -1.84 0.85 5.54
C MET A 138 -3.24 1.47 5.32
N ALA A 139 -3.45 2.13 4.18
CA ALA A 139 -4.74 2.70 3.79
C ALA A 139 -5.72 1.62 3.28
N HIS A 140 -5.25 0.42 2.95
CA HIS A 140 -6.10 -0.63 2.39
C HIS A 140 -7.01 -1.25 3.47
N PRO A 141 -8.33 -1.39 3.24
CA PRO A 141 -9.26 -1.86 4.28
C PRO A 141 -8.97 -3.27 4.79
N LEU A 142 -8.44 -4.17 3.94
CA LEU A 142 -8.00 -5.50 4.38
C LEU A 142 -6.86 -5.43 5.40
N THR A 143 -5.90 -4.53 5.19
CA THR A 143 -4.78 -4.32 6.12
C THR A 143 -5.32 -3.81 7.46
N GLN A 144 -6.17 -2.79 7.42
CA GLN A 144 -6.78 -2.22 8.63
C GLN A 144 -7.57 -3.27 9.41
N TYR A 145 -8.36 -4.10 8.71
CA TYR A 145 -9.10 -5.21 9.31
C TYR A 145 -8.18 -6.23 9.99
N ARG A 146 -7.11 -6.67 9.31
CA ARG A 146 -6.14 -7.64 9.87
C ARG A 146 -5.35 -7.09 11.05
N PHE A 147 -5.10 -5.78 11.06
CA PHE A 147 -4.48 -5.08 12.18
C PHE A 147 -5.46 -4.83 13.35
N GLY A 148 -6.76 -5.05 13.16
CA GLY A 148 -7.78 -4.68 14.14
C GLY A 148 -7.97 -3.17 14.27
N TYR A 149 -7.50 -2.39 13.29
CA TYR A 149 -7.63 -0.94 13.28
C TYR A 149 -9.01 -0.53 12.77
N ALA A 150 -9.75 0.23 13.57
CA ALA A 150 -11.06 0.77 13.23
C ALA A 150 -11.13 2.30 13.32
N GLY A 151 -9.98 3.00 13.31
CA GLY A 151 -9.91 4.47 13.45
C GLY A 151 -10.70 5.26 12.40
N PHE A 152 -11.01 4.64 11.27
CA PHE A 152 -11.85 5.20 10.22
C PHE A 152 -13.37 5.14 10.52
N ALA A 153 -13.79 4.42 11.57
CA ALA A 153 -15.17 4.38 12.03
C ALA A 153 -15.53 5.68 12.75
N ASP A 154 -15.66 6.74 11.95
CA ASP A 154 -15.77 8.15 12.31
C ASP A 154 -17.17 8.59 12.77
N ALA A 155 -18.11 7.66 13.04
CA ALA A 155 -19.47 7.98 13.47
C ALA A 155 -20.05 7.06 14.60
N PRO A 156 -20.79 7.60 15.60
CA PRO A 156 -20.57 8.95 16.11
C PRO A 156 -19.08 9.12 16.47
N GLU A 157 -18.68 10.34 16.86
CA GLU A 157 -17.32 10.71 17.27
C GLU A 157 -16.63 9.66 18.18
N TRP A 158 -15.37 9.91 18.54
CA TRP A 158 -14.61 9.03 19.42
C TRP A 158 -14.70 9.53 20.88
N PRO A 159 -15.71 9.13 21.68
CA PRO A 159 -15.84 9.62 23.05
C PRO A 159 -14.81 8.99 23.99
N ARG A 160 -14.32 7.78 23.69
CA ARG A 160 -13.22 7.13 24.41
C ARG A 160 -11.89 7.52 23.78
N VAL A 161 -11.21 8.49 24.38
CA VAL A 161 -9.88 8.97 23.97
C VAL A 161 -8.76 8.53 24.92
N GLY A 162 -9.11 7.73 25.95
CA GLY A 162 -8.15 7.20 26.92
C GLY A 162 -7.28 6.09 26.33
N PRO A 163 -6.03 5.92 26.81
CA PRO A 163 -5.19 4.80 26.38
C PRO A 163 -5.86 3.44 26.69
N ASN A 164 -5.92 2.55 25.69
CA ASN A 164 -6.52 1.21 25.76
C ASN A 164 -8.03 1.17 26.06
N GLU A 165 -8.75 2.28 25.91
CA GLU A 165 -10.21 2.30 25.98
C GLU A 165 -10.81 1.99 24.61
N LEU A 166 -11.24 0.75 24.42
CA LEU A 166 -11.91 0.34 23.18
C LEU A 166 -13.40 0.64 23.23
N GLU A 167 -13.97 1.10 22.13
CA GLU A 167 -15.41 1.10 21.90
C GLU A 167 -15.92 -0.34 21.69
N PRO A 168 -17.20 -0.64 21.97
CA PRO A 168 -17.77 -1.98 21.76
C PRO A 168 -17.64 -2.54 20.33
N ARG A 169 -17.41 -1.66 19.36
CA ARG A 169 -17.23 -1.97 17.93
C ARG A 169 -15.78 -2.29 17.55
N GLU A 170 -14.82 -2.03 18.43
CA GLU A 170 -13.40 -2.26 18.19
C GLU A 170 -12.98 -3.66 18.65
N VAL A 171 -12.02 -4.24 17.96
CA VAL A 171 -11.47 -5.56 18.30
C VAL A 171 -10.13 -5.35 19.00
N ALA A 172 -9.94 -5.99 20.15
CA ALA A 172 -8.65 -5.94 20.85
C ALA A 172 -7.54 -6.55 19.97
N TYR A 173 -6.41 -5.84 19.89
CA TYR A 173 -5.20 -6.33 19.23
C TYR A 173 -4.53 -7.43 20.05
N GLY A 174 -4.14 -8.54 19.41
CA GLY A 174 -3.48 -9.69 20.05
C GLY A 174 -4.30 -10.99 20.03
N PRO A 175 -3.71 -12.14 20.42
CA PRO A 175 -4.41 -13.42 20.40
C PRO A 175 -5.58 -13.44 21.39
N ARG A 176 -6.67 -14.09 20.98
CA ARG A 176 -7.80 -14.46 21.84
C ARG A 176 -7.52 -15.75 22.60
#